data_AF-A0A1F6UW40-F1
#
_entry.id   AF-A0A1F6UW40-F1
#
_cell.length_a   1.000
_cell.length_b   1.000
_cell.length_c   1.000
_cell.angle_alpha   90.00
_cell.angle_beta   90.00
_cell.angle_gamma   90.00
#
_symmetry.space_group_name_H-M   'P 1'
#
loop_
_entity.id
_entity.type
_entity.pdbx_description
1 polymer ?
#
loop_
_entity_poly.entity_id
_entity_poly.type
_entity_poly.pdbx_seq_one_letter_code
_entity_poly.pdbx_strand_id
1 'polypeptide(L)'
;MRKQKPKTILCPLCKGDGLSKQAKKLTDDFNNFRRSSYTIVGGKKDGPYKWSDKITDAEVKALVKEGRLRQFTHESTNGHYNFKLGIFPKAEVVNEAQRCGETEDGINFFHDDINERILVKFRAKRYGIPYECRKCHGAGEVEKLTNESFTKLMMNVG
;
A
#
# COMPACT_ATOMS: atom_id res chain seq x y z
N MET A 1 20.88 -5.63 31.01
CA MET A 1 19.45 -5.94 31.27
C MET A 1 18.63 -5.61 30.03
N ARG A 2 17.95 -6.59 29.40
CA ARG A 2 17.02 -6.31 28.29
C ARG A 2 15.74 -5.73 28.89
N LYS A 3 15.38 -4.49 28.55
CA LYS A 3 14.07 -3.92 28.92
C LYS A 3 12.99 -4.77 28.28
N GLN A 4 12.01 -5.24 29.07
CA GLN A 4 10.82 -5.89 28.52
C GLN A 4 10.09 -4.90 27.62
N LYS A 5 9.75 -5.32 26.41
CA LYS A 5 8.92 -4.51 25.51
C LYS A 5 7.50 -4.42 26.11
N PRO A 6 6.86 -3.24 26.05
CA PRO A 6 5.48 -3.10 26.47
C PRO A 6 4.59 -4.04 25.63
N LYS A 7 3.59 -4.64 26.29
CA LYS A 7 2.64 -5.53 25.62
C LYS A 7 1.70 -4.69 24.77
N THR A 8 1.62 -4.96 23.47
CA THR A 8 0.71 -4.26 22.55
C THR A 8 -0.59 -5.04 22.34
N ILE A 9 -1.64 -4.33 21.92
CA ILE A 9 -2.92 -4.89 21.48
C ILE A 9 -3.31 -4.26 20.14
N LEU A 10 -4.13 -4.97 19.35
CA LEU A 10 -4.72 -4.40 18.14
C LEU A 10 -5.45 -3.09 18.46
N CYS A 11 -5.21 -2.07 17.65
CA CYS A 11 -5.88 -0.80 17.81
C CYS A 11 -7.39 -0.99 17.63
N PRO A 12 -8.23 -0.68 18.64
CA PRO A 12 -9.67 -0.93 18.55
C PRO A 12 -10.38 -0.02 17.54
N LEU A 13 -9.75 1.10 17.14
CA LEU A 13 -10.32 2.04 16.18
C LEU A 13 -10.19 1.54 14.74
N CYS A 14 -8.99 1.11 14.35
CA CYS A 14 -8.68 0.67 12.99
C CYS A 14 -8.59 -0.86 12.86
N LYS A 15 -8.78 -1.59 13.96
CA LYS A 15 -8.74 -3.06 14.03
C LYS A 15 -7.49 -3.69 13.41
N GLY A 16 -6.34 -3.01 13.52
CA GLY A 16 -5.06 -3.51 13.03
C GLY A 16 -4.55 -2.90 11.73
N ASP A 17 -5.38 -2.24 10.91
CA ASP A 17 -4.93 -1.80 9.57
C ASP A 17 -4.16 -0.47 9.57
N GLY A 18 -4.18 0.28 10.67
CA GLY A 18 -3.47 1.56 10.81
C GLY A 18 -4.10 2.72 10.05
N LEU A 19 -5.19 2.52 9.32
CA LEU A 19 -5.81 3.53 8.46
C LEU A 19 -6.90 4.32 9.21
N SER A 20 -7.11 5.57 8.77
CA SER A 20 -8.33 6.29 9.13
C SER A 20 -9.55 5.61 8.49
N LYS A 21 -10.75 5.83 9.02
CA LYS A 21 -11.99 5.29 8.43
C LYS A 21 -12.17 5.70 6.96
N GLN A 22 -11.79 6.93 6.62
CA GLN A 22 -11.91 7.46 5.26
C GLN A 22 -10.84 6.89 4.32
N ALA A 23 -9.60 6.75 4.79
CA ALA A 23 -8.53 6.12 4.02
C ALA A 23 -8.76 4.60 3.83
N LYS A 24 -9.37 3.94 4.81
CA LYS A 24 -9.83 2.56 4.68
C LYS A 24 -10.85 2.43 3.55
N LYS A 25 -11.81 3.35 3.46
CA LYS A 25 -12.75 3.35 2.32
C LYS A 25 -12.03 3.49 0.97
N LEU A 26 -11.05 4.37 0.87
CA LEU A 26 -10.24 4.50 -0.36
C LEU A 26 -9.53 3.19 -0.73
N THR A 27 -9.04 2.46 0.27
CA THR A 27 -8.39 1.14 0.13
C THR A 27 -9.38 0.07 -0.32
N ASP A 28 -10.55 0.00 0.32
CA ASP A 28 -11.60 -0.97 0.00
C ASP A 28 -12.13 -0.74 -1.43
N ASP A 29 -12.33 0.53 -1.82
CA ASP A 29 -12.73 0.90 -3.18
C ASP A 29 -11.62 0.55 -4.21
N PHE A 30 -10.35 0.60 -3.80
CA PHE A 30 -9.19 0.19 -4.60
C PHE A 30 -9.20 -1.32 -4.85
N ASN A 31 -9.48 -2.10 -3.81
CA ASN A 31 -9.44 -3.56 -3.80
C ASN A 31 -10.71 -4.24 -4.33
N ASN A 32 -11.68 -3.50 -4.85
CA ASN A 32 -12.89 -4.10 -5.42
C ASN A 32 -12.60 -5.02 -6.64
N PHE A 33 -11.39 -4.94 -7.21
CA PHE A 33 -10.93 -5.81 -8.30
C PHE A 33 -10.18 -7.07 -7.83
N ARG A 34 -9.95 -7.25 -6.52
CA ARG A 34 -9.34 -8.44 -5.93
C ARG A 34 -10.34 -9.61 -6.00
N ARG A 35 -10.61 -10.10 -7.22
CA ARG A 35 -11.47 -11.28 -7.45
C ARG A 35 -10.79 -12.48 -6.82
N SER A 36 -11.49 -13.23 -5.98
CA SER A 36 -10.92 -14.38 -5.26
C SER A 36 -10.68 -15.64 -6.11
N SER A 37 -10.96 -15.59 -7.41
CA SER A 37 -10.90 -16.76 -8.30
C SER A 37 -9.98 -16.52 -9.49
N TYR A 38 -9.14 -17.52 -9.76
CA TYR A 38 -8.40 -17.63 -11.01
C TYR A 38 -9.40 -17.69 -12.17
N THR A 39 -9.30 -16.77 -13.12
CA THR A 39 -10.01 -16.89 -14.40
C THR A 39 -9.01 -17.39 -15.43
N ILE A 40 -9.36 -18.47 -16.14
CA ILE A 40 -8.60 -18.89 -17.32
C ILE A 40 -9.07 -18.03 -18.48
N VAL A 41 -8.19 -17.18 -19.00
CA VAL A 41 -8.42 -16.42 -20.24
C VAL A 41 -7.44 -16.98 -21.27
N GLY A 42 -7.95 -17.54 -22.36
CA GLY A 42 -7.12 -18.08 -23.45
C GLY A 42 -6.19 -19.25 -23.05
N GLY A 43 -6.54 -20.03 -22.02
CA GLY A 43 -5.72 -21.15 -21.55
C GLY A 43 -4.60 -20.78 -20.57
N LYS A 44 -4.41 -19.49 -20.27
CA LYS A 44 -3.47 -19.00 -19.24
C LYS A 44 -4.20 -18.74 -17.93
N LYS A 45 -3.58 -19.10 -16.80
CA LYS A 45 -4.09 -18.77 -15.45
C LYS A 45 -3.92 -17.28 -15.22
N ASP A 46 -4.99 -16.52 -15.30
CA ASP A 46 -4.99 -15.11 -14.88
C ASP A 46 -5.17 -15.07 -13.36
N GLY A 47 -4.17 -14.53 -12.65
CA GLY A 47 -4.10 -14.56 -11.20
C GLY A 47 -5.05 -13.56 -10.53
N PRO A 48 -5.60 -13.86 -9.34
CA PRO A 48 -6.60 -13.04 -8.63
C PRO A 48 -6.07 -11.72 -8.00
N TYR A 49 -4.84 -11.31 -8.29
CA TYR A 49 -4.11 -10.35 -7.47
C TYR A 49 -3.68 -9.10 -8.26
N LYS A 50 -4.68 -8.42 -8.83
CA LYS A 50 -4.55 -7.08 -9.40
C LYS A 50 -4.89 -6.07 -8.30
N TRP A 51 -4.14 -4.98 -8.17
CA TRP A 51 -4.41 -3.91 -7.20
C TRP A 51 -5.36 -2.89 -7.86
N SER A 52 -4.92 -2.06 -8.80
CA SER A 52 -5.83 -1.28 -9.65
C SER A 52 -5.26 -1.04 -11.03
N ASP A 53 -6.14 -1.11 -12.03
CA ASP A 53 -5.89 -0.74 -13.43
C ASP A 53 -6.57 0.59 -13.82
N LYS A 54 -6.91 1.40 -12.81
CA LYS A 54 -7.55 2.72 -12.97
C LYS A 54 -6.78 3.80 -12.23
N ILE A 55 -5.47 3.84 -12.47
CA ILE A 55 -4.59 4.89 -11.94
C ILE A 55 -4.41 6.00 -12.98
N THR A 56 -4.09 7.19 -12.52
CA THR A 56 -3.86 8.41 -13.32
C THR A 56 -2.36 8.67 -13.50
N ASP A 57 -1.98 9.55 -14.43
CA ASP A 57 -0.56 9.90 -14.64
C ASP A 57 0.09 10.51 -13.39
N ALA A 58 -0.69 11.24 -12.58
CA ALA A 58 -0.18 11.80 -11.32
C ALA A 58 0.14 10.69 -10.30
N GLU A 59 -0.66 9.63 -10.29
CA GLU A 59 -0.45 8.44 -9.45
C GLU A 59 0.73 7.61 -9.94
N VAL A 60 0.91 7.49 -11.26
CA VAL A 60 2.13 6.89 -11.84
C VAL A 60 3.38 7.64 -11.38
N LYS A 61 3.38 8.98 -11.49
CA LYS A 61 4.50 9.80 -11.02
C LYS A 61 4.77 9.60 -9.52
N ALA A 62 3.73 9.45 -8.71
CA ALA A 62 3.87 9.16 -7.29
C ALA A 62 4.57 7.80 -7.06
N LEU A 63 4.20 6.77 -7.81
CA LEU A 63 4.83 5.46 -7.72
C LEU A 63 6.31 5.48 -8.15
N VAL A 64 6.61 6.15 -9.27
CA VAL A 64 8.01 6.31 -9.74
C VAL A 64 8.84 7.06 -8.70
N LYS A 65 8.29 8.12 -8.10
CA LYS A 65 8.96 8.89 -7.05
C LYS A 65 9.32 8.04 -5.81
N GLU A 66 8.48 7.07 -5.49
CA GLU A 66 8.70 6.11 -4.39
C GLU A 66 9.55 4.89 -4.83
N GLY A 67 10.20 4.97 -6.00
CA GLY A 67 11.10 3.92 -6.51
C GLY A 67 10.40 2.64 -6.95
N ARG A 68 9.09 2.73 -7.24
CA ARG A 68 8.28 1.64 -7.81
C ARG A 68 8.31 1.69 -9.33
N LEU A 69 7.60 0.76 -10.00
CA LEU A 69 7.51 0.68 -11.46
C LEU A 69 8.89 0.48 -12.12
N ARG A 70 9.76 -0.31 -11.49
CA ARG A 70 11.16 -0.52 -11.94
C ARG A 70 11.25 -1.15 -13.32
N GLN A 71 10.31 -1.99 -13.68
CA GLN A 71 10.17 -2.57 -15.02
C GLN A 71 10.04 -1.52 -16.14
N PHE A 72 9.49 -0.34 -15.83
CA PHE A 72 9.36 0.75 -16.79
C PHE A 72 10.50 1.75 -16.69
N THR A 73 11.05 1.88 -15.48
CA THR A 73 11.94 2.98 -15.12
C THR A 73 13.38 2.55 -14.94
N HIS A 74 13.70 1.26 -15.04
CA HIS A 74 15.05 0.73 -14.91
C HIS A 74 15.38 -0.20 -16.08
N GLU A 75 16.66 -0.26 -16.42
CA GLU A 75 17.22 -1.32 -17.24
C GLU A 75 18.15 -2.20 -16.42
N SER A 76 18.12 -3.50 -16.73
CA SER A 76 19.08 -4.46 -16.18
C SER A 76 20.33 -4.45 -17.05
N THR A 77 21.48 -4.11 -16.46
CA THR A 77 22.79 -4.22 -17.11
C THR A 77 23.68 -5.05 -16.21
N ASN A 78 24.15 -6.20 -16.69
CA ASN A 78 24.99 -7.13 -15.92
C ASN A 78 24.42 -7.50 -14.54
N GLY A 79 23.09 -7.66 -14.44
CA GLY A 79 22.41 -7.99 -13.17
C GLY A 79 22.17 -6.80 -12.23
N HIS A 80 22.57 -5.58 -12.62
CA HIS A 80 22.28 -4.36 -11.88
C HIS A 80 21.10 -3.60 -12.52
N TYR A 81 20.15 -3.19 -11.69
CA TYR A 81 19.03 -2.34 -12.11
C TYR A 81 19.43 -0.87 -12.03
N ASN A 82 19.66 -0.25 -13.19
CA ASN A 82 20.00 1.16 -13.30
C ASN A 82 18.76 1.98 -13.63
N PHE A 83 18.52 3.06 -12.89
CA PHE A 83 17.39 3.96 -13.15
C PHE A 83 17.58 4.66 -14.50
N LYS A 84 16.59 4.51 -15.39
CA LYS A 84 16.45 5.26 -16.64
C LYS A 84 15.88 6.63 -16.32
N LEU A 85 16.75 7.63 -16.21
CA LEU A 85 16.33 9.00 -15.98
C LEU A 85 15.41 9.47 -17.13
N GLY A 86 14.24 10.03 -16.80
CA GLY A 86 13.35 10.67 -17.77
C GLY A 86 12.27 9.78 -18.40
N ILE A 87 12.25 8.47 -18.12
CA ILE A 87 11.17 7.59 -18.60
C ILE A 87 10.08 7.48 -17.52
N PHE A 88 8.98 8.20 -17.73
CA PHE A 88 7.76 8.03 -16.96
C PHE A 88 6.75 7.30 -17.84
N PRO A 89 6.32 6.06 -17.48
CA PRO A 89 5.28 5.41 -18.24
C PRO A 89 3.98 6.25 -18.14
N LYS A 90 3.17 6.22 -19.20
CA LYS A 90 1.80 6.75 -19.12
C LYS A 90 0.95 5.82 -18.28
N ALA A 91 -0.06 6.36 -17.61
CA ALA A 91 -1.01 5.56 -16.84
C ALA A 91 -1.71 4.50 -17.68
N GLU A 92 -2.02 4.78 -18.94
CA GLU A 92 -2.56 3.80 -19.88
C GLU A 92 -1.68 2.55 -19.98
N VAL A 93 -0.36 2.72 -20.13
CA VAL A 93 0.61 1.63 -20.21
C VAL A 93 0.65 0.84 -18.90
N VAL A 94 0.69 1.54 -17.76
CA VAL A 94 0.73 0.87 -16.44
C VAL A 94 -0.57 0.12 -16.17
N ASN A 95 -1.72 0.69 -16.53
CA ASN A 95 -3.03 0.09 -16.36
C ASN A 95 -3.20 -1.14 -17.26
N GLU A 96 -2.74 -1.08 -18.51
CA GLU A 96 -2.79 -2.22 -19.45
C GLU A 96 -1.92 -3.37 -18.96
N ALA A 97 -0.67 -3.08 -18.60
CA ALA A 97 0.21 -4.05 -17.96
C ALA A 97 -0.44 -4.73 -16.74
N GLN A 98 -1.18 -3.96 -15.93
CA GLN A 98 -1.87 -4.48 -14.76
C GLN A 98 -3.09 -5.35 -15.10
N ARG A 99 -3.75 -5.10 -16.23
CA ARG A 99 -4.83 -5.96 -16.74
C ARG A 99 -4.31 -7.27 -17.32
N CYS A 100 -3.19 -7.25 -18.05
CA CYS A 100 -2.71 -8.41 -18.80
C CYS A 100 -1.95 -9.44 -17.95
N GLY A 101 -1.47 -9.07 -16.75
CA GLY A 101 -0.81 -9.98 -15.81
C GLY A 101 0.61 -10.43 -16.23
N GLU A 102 0.91 -10.41 -17.54
CA GLU A 102 2.22 -10.59 -18.16
C GLU A 102 2.39 -9.51 -19.24
N THR A 103 3.53 -8.82 -19.30
CA THR A 103 3.99 -8.25 -20.60
C THR A 103 4.65 -9.35 -21.44
N GLU A 104 4.82 -9.13 -22.74
CA GLU A 104 5.55 -10.04 -23.64
C GLU A 104 6.95 -10.41 -23.12
N ASP A 105 7.55 -9.54 -22.29
CA ASP A 105 8.84 -9.75 -21.64
C ASP A 105 8.79 -10.63 -20.36
N GLY A 106 7.64 -11.24 -20.03
CA GLY A 106 7.48 -12.08 -18.83
C GLY A 106 7.55 -11.30 -17.51
N ILE A 107 7.37 -9.97 -17.58
CA ILE A 107 7.39 -9.11 -16.38
C ILE A 107 6.06 -9.31 -15.66
N ASN A 108 6.11 -10.09 -14.60
CA ASN A 108 5.00 -10.23 -13.68
C ASN A 108 4.82 -8.93 -12.87
N PHE A 109 3.66 -8.31 -13.02
CA PHE A 109 3.24 -7.18 -12.20
C PHE A 109 2.69 -7.71 -10.86
N PHE A 110 3.59 -8.25 -10.03
CA PHE A 110 3.18 -8.91 -8.80
C PHE A 110 2.67 -7.91 -7.75
N HIS A 111 1.38 -8.03 -7.41
CA HIS A 111 0.84 -8.23 -6.05
C HIS A 111 1.43 -7.38 -4.92
N ASP A 112 1.70 -6.11 -5.18
CA ASP A 112 2.44 -5.27 -4.25
C ASP A 112 1.51 -4.33 -3.47
N ASP A 113 1.20 -4.73 -2.25
CA ASP A 113 0.48 -3.93 -1.25
C ASP A 113 1.16 -2.58 -0.99
N ILE A 114 2.46 -2.45 -1.28
CA ILE A 114 3.18 -1.17 -1.21
C ILE A 114 2.68 -0.18 -2.27
N ASN A 115 2.46 -0.62 -3.52
CA ASN A 115 1.94 0.25 -4.57
C ASN A 115 0.55 0.78 -4.21
N GLU A 116 -0.32 -0.11 -3.72
CA GLU A 116 -1.62 0.27 -3.20
C GLU A 116 -1.49 1.30 -2.07
N ARG A 117 -0.65 1.03 -1.07
CA ARG A 117 -0.42 1.92 0.06
C ARG A 117 0.02 3.32 -0.39
N ILE A 118 0.92 3.40 -1.37
CA ILE A 118 1.38 4.67 -1.95
C ILE A 118 0.22 5.42 -2.60
N LEU A 119 -0.61 4.74 -3.39
CA LEU A 119 -1.73 5.38 -4.08
C LEU A 119 -2.86 5.81 -3.15
N VAL A 120 -3.22 4.99 -2.16
CA VAL A 120 -4.19 5.39 -1.14
C VAL A 120 -3.69 6.62 -0.39
N LYS A 121 -2.40 6.65 -0.01
CA LYS A 121 -1.80 7.82 0.64
C LYS A 121 -1.80 9.05 -0.26
N PHE A 122 -1.51 8.88 -1.55
CA PHE A 122 -1.56 9.95 -2.55
C PHE A 122 -2.98 10.53 -2.69
N ARG A 123 -4.00 9.67 -2.82
CA ARG A 123 -5.41 10.08 -2.91
C ARG A 123 -5.89 10.77 -1.63
N ALA A 124 -5.58 10.18 -0.47
CA ALA A 124 -5.94 10.75 0.82
C ALA A 124 -5.40 12.18 0.95
N LYS A 125 -4.12 12.40 0.58
CA LYS A 125 -3.52 13.74 0.53
C LYS A 125 -4.25 14.67 -0.43
N ARG A 126 -4.54 14.23 -1.66
CA ARG A 126 -5.24 15.04 -2.67
C ARG A 126 -6.64 15.45 -2.24
N TYR A 127 -7.33 14.61 -1.49
CA TYR A 127 -8.70 14.85 -1.00
C TYR A 127 -8.77 15.52 0.38
N GLY A 128 -7.63 15.85 0.99
CA GLY A 128 -7.61 16.42 2.34
C GLY A 128 -8.10 15.45 3.43
N ILE A 129 -7.98 14.15 3.18
CA ILE A 129 -8.42 13.10 4.09
C ILE A 129 -7.23 12.65 4.96
N PRO A 130 -7.40 12.50 6.29
CA PRO A 130 -6.37 11.92 7.13
C PRO A 130 -6.09 10.49 6.68
N TYR A 131 -4.82 10.15 6.42
CA TYR A 131 -4.44 8.80 5.98
C TYR A 131 -4.39 7.82 7.17
N GLU A 132 -3.78 8.24 8.26
CA GLU A 132 -3.49 7.38 9.41
C GLU A 132 -4.61 7.38 10.45
N CYS A 133 -4.74 6.26 11.16
CA CYS A 133 -5.61 6.13 12.31
C CYS A 133 -5.18 7.09 13.42
N ARG A 134 -6.09 7.96 13.86
CA ARG A 134 -5.82 8.95 14.94
C ARG A 134 -5.40 8.36 16.29
N LYS A 135 -5.60 7.05 16.50
CA LYS A 135 -5.31 6.37 17.78
C LYS A 135 -3.96 5.66 17.80
N CYS A 136 -3.60 4.97 16.72
CA CYS A 136 -2.33 4.25 16.62
C CYS A 136 -1.32 4.91 15.68
N HIS A 137 -1.68 6.01 15.02
CA HIS A 137 -0.80 6.77 14.13
C HIS A 137 -0.15 5.89 13.06
N GLY A 138 -0.96 5.04 12.42
CA GLY A 138 -0.48 4.13 11.37
C GLY A 138 0.08 2.79 11.87
N ALA A 139 0.34 2.62 13.16
CA ALA A 139 0.99 1.41 13.67
C ALA A 139 0.09 0.15 13.66
N GLY A 140 -1.24 0.32 13.58
CA GLY A 140 -2.20 -0.79 13.69
C GLY A 140 -2.37 -1.35 15.11
N GLU A 141 -1.43 -1.08 16.01
CA GLU A 141 -1.44 -1.50 17.41
C GLU A 141 -1.31 -0.32 18.38
N VAL A 142 -1.68 -0.53 19.64
CA VAL A 142 -1.48 0.41 20.74
C VAL A 142 -0.94 -0.32 21.97
N GLU A 143 -0.24 0.38 22.84
CA GLU A 143 0.19 -0.19 24.11
C GLU A 143 -1.02 -0.60 24.95
N LYS A 144 -0.92 -1.78 25.56
CA LYS A 144 -1.88 -2.22 26.56
C LYS A 144 -1.66 -1.40 27.81
N LEU A 145 -2.60 -0.53 28.15
CA LEU A 145 -2.61 0.14 29.44
C LEU A 145 -2.62 -0.93 30.54
N THR A 146 -1.61 -0.89 31.38
CA THR A 146 -1.59 -1.66 32.63
C THR A 146 -2.24 -0.83 33.73
N ASN A 147 -2.67 -1.47 34.81
CA ASN A 147 -3.24 -0.75 35.97
C ASN A 147 -2.28 0.31 36.49
N GLU A 148 -0.96 0.05 36.49
CA GLU A 148 0.06 1.02 36.89
C GLU A 148 0.12 2.24 35.96
N SER A 149 0.01 2.03 34.64
CA SER A 149 -0.03 3.11 33.64
C SER A 149 -1.26 4.01 33.83
N PHE A 150 -2.39 3.43 34.22
CA PHE A 150 -3.63 4.17 34.49
C PHE A 150 -3.52 5.03 35.75
N THR A 151 -2.99 4.47 36.85
CA THR A 151 -2.77 5.22 38.10
C THR A 151 -1.84 6.40 37.90
N LYS A 152 -0.75 6.22 37.13
CA LYS A 152 0.22 7.28 36.83
C LYS A 152 -0.36 8.38 35.96
N LEU A 153 -1.26 8.04 35.04
CA LEU A 153 -1.98 9.03 34.23
C LEU A 153 -2.91 9.88 35.11
N MET A 154 -3.67 9.25 36.01
CA MET A 154 -4.60 9.94 36.91
C MET A 154 -3.90 10.82 37.95
N MET A 155 -2.65 10.50 38.32
CA MET A 155 -1.84 11.28 39.26
C MET A 155 -1.14 12.50 38.63
N ASN A 156 -1.04 12.58 37.30
CA ASN A 156 -0.39 13.68 36.57
C ASN A 156 -1.38 14.73 36.01
N VAL A 157 -2.68 14.60 36.31
CA VAL A 157 -3.73 15.59 35.94
C VAL A 157 -4.07 16.49 37.14
N GLY A 158 -3.17 16.58 38.13
CA GLY A 158 -3.28 17.47 39.29
C GLY A 158 -2.54 18.78 39.08
#